data_AF-H6NBF7-F1
#
_entry.id   AF-H6NBF7-F1
#
_cell.length_a   1.000
_cell.length_b   1.000
_cell.length_c   1.000
_cell.angle_alpha   90.00
_cell.angle_beta   90.00
_cell.angle_gamma   90.00
#
_symmetry.space_group_name_H-M   'P 1'
#
loop_
_entity.id
_entity.type
_entity.pdbx_description
1 polymer ?
#
loop_
_entity_poly.entity_id
_entity_poly.type
_entity_poly.pdbx_seq_one_letter_code
_entity_poly.pdbx_strand_id
1 'polypeptide(L)'
;MRDVRIRIETEDAERASRWYSDVLAWEPLDFSPEEGWVLLRMTGGDHALLADRDAWVKAAGRWASPAVRRLEPGERLYLSLPEEGDAALNRLEARLQAAGAKYRDESEPGCWRTLAVDLPEGGIAAYWQELFPPMEDIVEMFADGPGRLESLLSDLEDHALDWRLTADSWSIRQQVLHLVDLELAALHKLKFALSSPERGVEYVGPSFHQDAWAEGMNYGERPVAAEVQLFRHVREHVLSVCRHVPGALGRSVRTKGGREESAGRLMKMMAGHANVHLRRIAEIRTRHGLPPREGG
;
A
#
# COMPACT_ATOMS: atom_id res chain seq x y z
N MET A 1 31.22 -9.84 -6.18
CA MET A 1 30.20 -10.92 -6.20
C MET A 1 28.86 -10.22 -6.31
N ARG A 2 27.99 -10.58 -7.27
CA ARG A 2 26.66 -9.94 -7.37
C ARG A 2 25.79 -10.57 -6.28
N ASP A 3 25.23 -9.76 -5.38
CA ASP A 3 24.38 -10.26 -4.30
C ASP A 3 23.02 -10.69 -4.87
N VAL A 4 22.83 -12.01 -4.96
CA VAL A 4 21.56 -12.62 -5.34
C VAL A 4 20.60 -12.48 -4.16
N ARG A 5 19.46 -11.83 -4.39
CA ARG A 5 18.44 -11.64 -3.35
C ARG A 5 17.49 -12.83 -3.28
N ILE A 6 17.16 -13.40 -4.44
CA ILE A 6 16.14 -14.44 -4.56
C ILE A 6 16.49 -15.47 -5.62
N ARG A 7 16.19 -16.73 -5.33
CA ARG A 7 16.16 -17.83 -6.29
C ARG A 7 14.71 -18.12 -6.66
N ILE A 8 14.46 -18.29 -7.95
CA ILE A 8 13.19 -18.75 -8.50
C ILE A 8 13.46 -20.11 -9.16
N GLU A 9 12.75 -21.13 -8.70
CA GLU A 9 12.94 -22.51 -9.17
C GLU A 9 12.12 -22.77 -10.42
N THR A 10 12.78 -23.16 -11.50
CA THR A 10 12.15 -23.39 -12.80
C THR A 10 12.84 -24.54 -13.53
N GLU A 11 12.09 -25.31 -14.31
CA GLU A 11 12.63 -26.46 -15.06
C GLU A 11 13.45 -26.03 -16.29
N ASP A 12 13.20 -24.83 -16.80
CA ASP A 12 13.86 -24.28 -17.99
C ASP A 12 14.18 -22.81 -17.76
N ALA A 13 15.37 -22.55 -17.18
CA ALA A 13 15.82 -21.21 -16.82
C ALA A 13 15.94 -20.28 -18.04
N GLU A 14 16.33 -20.81 -19.21
CA GLU A 14 16.46 -20.01 -20.42
C GLU A 14 15.09 -19.56 -20.92
N ARG A 15 14.14 -20.48 -21.05
CA ARG A 15 12.78 -20.15 -21.47
C ARG A 15 12.09 -19.22 -20.47
N ALA A 16 12.22 -19.48 -19.17
CA ALA A 16 11.67 -18.64 -18.13
C ALA A 16 12.24 -17.22 -18.22
N SER A 17 13.56 -17.08 -18.39
CA SER A 17 14.23 -15.77 -18.45
C SER A 17 13.65 -14.84 -19.52
N ARG A 18 13.25 -15.37 -20.68
CA ARG A 18 12.63 -14.59 -21.75
C ARG A 18 11.33 -13.94 -21.29
N TRP A 19 10.48 -14.67 -20.56
CA TRP A 19 9.25 -14.10 -20.00
C TRP A 19 9.56 -12.96 -19.01
N TYR A 20 10.53 -13.16 -18.11
CA TYR A 20 10.93 -12.13 -17.15
C TYR A 20 11.50 -10.87 -17.83
N SER A 21 12.28 -11.04 -18.90
CA SER A 21 12.81 -9.92 -19.67
C SER A 21 11.72 -9.19 -20.46
N ASP A 22 10.88 -9.92 -21.19
CA ASP A 22 9.86 -9.31 -22.04
C ASP A 22 8.75 -8.65 -21.22
N VAL A 23 8.27 -9.34 -20.18
CA VAL A 23 7.11 -8.90 -19.38
C VAL A 23 7.52 -7.97 -18.26
N LEU A 24 8.56 -8.32 -17.50
CA LEU A 24 8.96 -7.58 -16.29
C LEU A 24 10.15 -6.63 -16.51
N ALA A 25 10.79 -6.63 -17.68
CA ALA A 25 12.02 -5.88 -17.97
C ALA A 25 13.15 -6.21 -17.00
N TRP A 26 13.23 -7.47 -16.58
CA TRP A 26 14.41 -7.94 -15.85
C TRP A 26 15.52 -8.22 -16.85
N GLU A 27 16.70 -7.69 -16.59
CA GLU A 27 17.80 -7.72 -17.54
C GLU A 27 18.68 -8.95 -17.33
N PRO A 28 18.90 -9.79 -18.35
CA PRO A 28 19.86 -10.88 -18.28
C PRO A 28 21.28 -10.35 -18.09
N LEU A 29 21.96 -10.83 -17.06
CA LEU A 29 23.31 -10.40 -16.71
C LEU A 29 24.37 -11.47 -16.92
N ASP A 30 23.97 -12.73 -16.80
CA ASP A 30 24.83 -13.89 -16.96
C ASP A 30 23.97 -15.16 -17.11
N PHE A 31 24.49 -16.21 -17.74
CA PHE A 31 23.79 -17.47 -17.89
C PHE A 31 24.76 -18.61 -18.17
N SER A 32 24.39 -19.83 -17.77
CA SER A 32 25.11 -21.05 -18.13
C SER A 32 24.12 -22.10 -18.60
N PRO A 33 24.02 -22.36 -19.92
CA PRO A 33 23.15 -23.41 -20.44
C PRO A 33 23.56 -24.80 -19.94
N GLU A 34 24.86 -25.06 -19.80
CA GLU A 34 25.39 -26.35 -19.31
C GLU A 34 25.04 -26.60 -17.83
N GLU A 35 25.02 -25.54 -17.03
CA GLU A 35 24.72 -25.63 -15.60
C GLU A 35 23.25 -25.31 -15.27
N GLY A 36 22.44 -24.95 -16.26
CA GLY A 36 20.99 -24.78 -16.13
C GLY A 36 20.53 -23.55 -15.34
N TRP A 37 21.26 -22.43 -15.40
CA TRP A 37 20.89 -21.21 -14.67
C TRP A 37 20.98 -19.92 -15.49
N VAL A 38 20.15 -18.95 -15.12
CA VAL A 38 20.17 -17.57 -15.66
C VAL A 38 20.11 -16.56 -14.51
N LEU A 39 21.02 -15.58 -14.54
CA LEU A 39 21.05 -14.47 -13.60
C LEU A 39 20.40 -13.24 -14.23
N LEU A 40 19.40 -12.69 -13.53
CA LEU A 40 18.65 -11.52 -13.93
C LEU A 40 18.87 -10.36 -12.94
N ARG A 41 18.95 -9.14 -13.45
CA ARG A 41 18.80 -7.90 -12.68
C ARG A 41 17.35 -7.45 -12.70
N MET A 42 16.74 -7.41 -11.52
CA MET A 42 15.39 -6.89 -11.32
C MET A 42 15.38 -5.37 -11.42
N THR A 43 14.20 -4.79 -11.63
CA THR A 43 14.01 -3.34 -11.79
C THR A 43 14.43 -2.51 -10.58
N GLY A 44 14.50 -3.11 -9.39
CA GLY A 44 15.01 -2.48 -8.16
C GLY A 44 16.53 -2.55 -7.98
N GLY A 45 17.26 -3.15 -8.92
CA GLY A 45 18.72 -3.32 -8.88
C GLY A 45 19.20 -4.61 -8.22
N ASP A 46 18.35 -5.26 -7.42
CA ASP A 46 18.62 -6.58 -6.85
C ASP A 46 18.65 -7.67 -7.93
N HIS A 47 19.27 -8.81 -7.61
CA HIS A 47 19.45 -9.91 -8.55
C HIS A 47 18.54 -11.10 -8.23
N ALA A 48 17.97 -11.71 -9.27
CA ALA A 48 17.24 -12.96 -9.20
C ALA A 48 17.98 -14.03 -9.99
N LEU A 49 18.05 -15.25 -9.45
CA LEU A 49 18.61 -16.40 -10.16
C LEU A 49 17.49 -17.39 -10.49
N LEU A 50 17.34 -17.68 -11.78
CA LEU A 50 16.48 -18.75 -12.29
C LEU A 50 17.33 -20.01 -12.42
N ALA A 51 16.94 -21.09 -11.75
CA ALA A 51 17.63 -22.38 -11.82
C ALA A 51 16.72 -23.49 -11.30
N ASP A 52 16.88 -24.72 -11.81
CA ASP A 52 16.31 -25.88 -11.14
C ASP A 52 17.02 -26.17 -9.79
N ARG A 53 16.52 -27.14 -9.04
CA ARG A 53 17.09 -27.50 -7.73
C ARG A 53 18.56 -27.96 -7.82
N ASP A 54 18.90 -28.77 -8.81
CA ASP A 54 20.23 -29.35 -8.96
C ASP A 54 21.24 -28.33 -9.50
N ALA A 55 20.80 -27.51 -10.46
CA ALA A 55 21.51 -26.35 -10.99
C ALA A 55 21.83 -25.35 -9.87
N TRP A 56 20.88 -25.06 -8.98
CA TRP A 56 21.16 -24.24 -7.80
C TRP A 56 22.22 -24.86 -6.89
N VAL A 57 22.14 -26.15 -6.57
CA VAL A 57 23.12 -26.78 -5.67
C VAL A 57 24.53 -26.69 -6.24
N LYS A 58 24.68 -26.86 -7.56
CA LYS A 58 25.96 -26.69 -8.27
C LYS A 58 26.42 -25.23 -8.29
N ALA A 59 25.50 -24.30 -8.57
CA ALA A 59 25.78 -22.87 -8.65
C ALA A 59 25.89 -22.19 -7.27
N ALA A 60 25.44 -22.85 -6.20
CA ALA A 60 25.45 -22.32 -4.85
C ALA A 60 26.87 -21.92 -4.46
N GLY A 61 27.91 -22.69 -4.79
CA GLY A 61 29.29 -22.27 -4.53
C GLY A 61 29.67 -20.88 -5.10
N ARG A 62 29.01 -20.43 -6.18
CA ARG A 62 29.23 -19.13 -6.83
C ARG A 62 28.35 -18.00 -6.26
N TRP A 63 27.18 -18.36 -5.74
CA TRP A 63 26.13 -17.41 -5.30
C TRP A 63 25.71 -17.61 -3.83
N ALA A 64 26.44 -18.43 -3.07
CA ALA A 64 26.13 -18.85 -1.71
C ALA A 64 26.32 -17.68 -0.76
N SER A 65 25.26 -16.89 -0.65
CA SER A 65 25.00 -16.11 0.53
C SER A 65 23.91 -16.82 1.34
N PRO A 66 24.05 -16.94 2.67
CA PRO A 66 22.96 -17.37 3.55
C PRO A 66 21.68 -16.53 3.40
N ALA A 67 21.77 -15.35 2.76
CA ALA A 67 20.65 -14.44 2.52
C ALA A 67 19.81 -14.77 1.29
N VAL A 68 20.25 -15.69 0.40
CA VAL A 68 19.46 -16.03 -0.80
C VAL A 68 18.28 -16.90 -0.40
N ARG A 69 17.07 -16.35 -0.49
CA ARG A 69 15.84 -17.12 -0.25
C ARG A 69 15.30 -17.72 -1.54
N ARG A 70 14.58 -18.83 -1.42
CA ARG A 70 13.72 -19.34 -2.48
C ARG A 70 12.39 -18.57 -2.44
N LEU A 71 11.89 -18.17 -3.60
CA LEU A 71 10.53 -17.64 -3.72
C LEU A 71 9.53 -18.78 -3.58
N GLU A 72 8.71 -18.75 -2.54
CA GLU A 72 7.69 -19.78 -2.33
C GLU A 72 6.38 -19.46 -3.08
N PRO A 73 5.58 -20.47 -3.46
CA PRO A 73 4.29 -20.24 -4.09
C PRO A 73 3.38 -19.34 -3.24
N GLY A 74 2.82 -18.30 -3.86
CA GLY A 74 2.01 -17.28 -3.21
C GLY A 74 2.80 -16.20 -2.45
N GLU A 75 4.13 -16.33 -2.32
CA GLU A 75 4.96 -15.32 -1.67
C GLU A 75 5.01 -14.04 -2.52
N ARG A 76 4.85 -12.88 -1.84
CA ARG A 76 4.97 -11.56 -2.46
C ARG A 76 6.40 -11.04 -2.40
N LEU A 77 6.98 -10.81 -3.57
CA LEU A 77 8.23 -10.09 -3.76
C LEU A 77 7.95 -8.62 -4.08
N TYR A 78 8.22 -7.73 -3.12
CA TYR A 78 8.10 -6.28 -3.34
C TYR A 78 9.30 -5.75 -4.13
N LEU A 79 8.99 -5.07 -5.23
CA LEU A 79 9.95 -4.54 -6.19
C LEU A 79 9.68 -3.06 -6.44
N SER A 80 10.77 -2.31 -6.59
CA SER A 80 10.73 -0.92 -7.03
C SER A 80 10.87 -0.86 -8.54
N LEU A 81 10.31 0.20 -9.12
CA LEU A 81 10.59 0.60 -10.50
C LEU A 81 11.61 1.74 -10.50
N PRO A 82 12.41 1.88 -11.57
CA PRO A 82 13.48 2.89 -11.63
C PRO A 82 12.95 4.32 -11.73
N GLU A 83 11.72 4.50 -12.22
CA GLU A 83 11.04 5.79 -12.34
C GLU A 83 9.89 5.88 -11.33
N GLU A 84 9.78 7.02 -10.66
CA GLU A 84 8.65 7.36 -9.79
C GLU A 84 7.43 7.84 -10.60
N GLY A 85 6.25 7.63 -10.06
CA GLY A 85 4.96 7.99 -10.66
C GLY A 85 4.35 6.91 -11.56
N ASP A 86 3.10 7.17 -11.97
CA ASP A 86 2.28 6.20 -12.71
C ASP A 86 2.86 5.77 -14.06
N ALA A 87 3.75 6.56 -14.67
CA ALA A 87 4.28 6.28 -16.00
C ALA A 87 4.98 4.91 -16.07
N ALA A 88 5.76 4.55 -15.06
CA ALA A 88 6.46 3.27 -15.03
C ALA A 88 5.50 2.09 -14.84
N LEU A 89 4.49 2.26 -13.98
CA LEU A 89 3.45 1.27 -13.75
C LEU A 89 2.56 1.10 -14.99
N ASN A 90 2.21 2.17 -15.69
CA ASN A 90 1.47 2.13 -16.95
C ASN A 90 2.22 1.34 -18.03
N ARG A 91 3.54 1.53 -18.15
CA ARG A 91 4.36 0.74 -19.09
C ARG A 91 4.49 -0.72 -18.67
N LEU A 92 4.54 -1.02 -17.37
CA LEU A 92 4.50 -2.39 -16.88
C LEU A 92 3.13 -3.02 -17.23
N GLU A 93 2.03 -2.35 -16.91
CA GLU A 93 0.68 -2.81 -17.21
C GLU A 93 0.46 -3.09 -18.70
N ALA A 94 0.90 -2.17 -19.58
CA ALA A 94 0.79 -2.38 -21.02
C ALA A 94 1.51 -3.65 -21.50
N ARG A 95 2.67 -3.98 -20.91
CA ARG A 95 3.40 -5.23 -21.20
C ARG A 95 2.69 -6.45 -20.63
N LEU A 96 2.13 -6.35 -19.43
CA LEU A 96 1.34 -7.43 -18.83
C LEU A 96 0.13 -7.76 -19.69
N GLN A 97 -0.59 -6.74 -20.15
CA GLN A 97 -1.75 -6.88 -21.04
C GLN A 97 -1.36 -7.48 -22.39
N ALA A 98 -0.28 -6.98 -23.02
CA ALA A 98 0.21 -7.50 -24.30
C ALA A 98 0.65 -8.97 -24.20
N ALA A 99 1.21 -9.38 -23.06
CA ALA A 99 1.64 -10.76 -22.82
C ALA A 99 0.51 -11.69 -22.32
N GLY A 100 -0.69 -11.16 -22.04
CA GLY A 100 -1.76 -11.93 -21.40
C GLY A 100 -1.40 -12.43 -20.00
N ALA A 101 -0.50 -11.73 -19.30
CA ALA A 101 -0.06 -12.09 -17.97
C ALA A 101 -1.18 -11.87 -16.94
N LYS A 102 -1.25 -12.73 -15.92
CA LYS A 102 -2.20 -12.57 -14.82
C LYS A 102 -1.66 -11.55 -13.82
N TYR A 103 -2.44 -10.54 -13.53
CA TYR A 103 -2.10 -9.54 -12.51
C TYR A 103 -3.36 -8.97 -11.86
N ARG A 104 -3.16 -8.31 -10.71
CA ARG A 104 -4.19 -7.54 -10.00
C ARG A 104 -3.67 -6.11 -9.80
N ASP A 105 -4.55 -5.13 -10.02
CA ASP A 105 -4.30 -3.74 -9.64
C ASP A 105 -4.88 -3.50 -8.23
N GLU A 106 -4.00 -3.30 -7.25
CA GLU A 106 -4.31 -3.09 -5.83
C GLU A 106 -4.08 -1.60 -5.47
N SER A 107 -4.59 -0.69 -6.29
CA SER A 107 -4.43 0.76 -6.12
C SER A 107 -5.39 1.41 -5.11
N GLU A 108 -4.88 2.46 -4.48
CA GLU A 108 -5.69 3.51 -3.88
C GLU A 108 -5.51 4.79 -4.72
N PRO A 109 -6.52 5.20 -5.51
CA PRO A 109 -6.43 6.35 -6.39
C PRO A 109 -5.84 7.58 -5.69
N GLY A 110 -4.86 8.22 -6.34
CA GLY A 110 -4.17 9.40 -5.80
C GLY A 110 -3.26 9.15 -4.58
N CYS A 111 -3.19 7.94 -4.02
CA CYS A 111 -2.34 7.65 -2.87
C CYS A 111 -1.18 6.70 -3.20
N TRP A 112 -1.50 5.51 -3.71
CA TRP A 112 -0.52 4.52 -4.12
C TRP A 112 -1.09 3.61 -5.19
N ARG A 113 -0.19 2.98 -5.94
CA ARG A 113 -0.54 1.95 -6.92
C ARG A 113 0.32 0.74 -6.73
N THR A 114 -0.30 -0.44 -6.79
CA THR A 114 0.40 -1.72 -6.74
C THR A 114 -0.07 -2.63 -7.86
N LEU A 115 0.84 -2.97 -8.76
CA LEU A 115 0.61 -4.06 -9.72
C LEU A 115 1.16 -5.35 -9.13
N ALA A 116 0.27 -6.25 -8.72
CA ALA A 116 0.59 -7.57 -8.20
C ALA A 116 0.53 -8.59 -9.34
N VAL A 117 1.69 -8.95 -9.89
CA VAL A 117 1.83 -9.83 -11.05
C VAL A 117 2.04 -11.27 -10.60
N ASP A 118 1.23 -12.19 -11.09
CA ASP A 118 1.42 -13.62 -10.84
C ASP A 118 2.58 -14.11 -11.72
N LEU A 119 3.62 -14.65 -11.10
CA LEU A 119 4.78 -15.21 -11.77
C LEU A 119 4.47 -16.64 -12.28
N PRO A 120 5.07 -17.08 -13.40
CA PRO A 120 4.85 -18.43 -13.93
C PRO A 120 5.14 -19.54 -12.90
N GLU A 121 6.14 -19.33 -12.05
CA GLU A 121 6.61 -20.25 -11.01
C GLU A 121 5.81 -20.15 -9.69
N GLY A 122 4.73 -19.37 -9.67
CA GLY A 122 3.74 -19.36 -8.58
C GLY A 122 3.94 -18.28 -7.50
N GLY A 123 5.01 -17.47 -7.57
CA GLY A 123 5.17 -16.28 -6.72
C GLY A 123 4.41 -15.06 -7.23
N ILE A 124 4.45 -13.95 -6.50
CA ILE A 124 3.84 -12.67 -6.89
C ILE A 124 4.90 -11.57 -6.90
N ALA A 125 5.12 -10.93 -8.04
CA ALA A 125 5.91 -9.70 -8.11
C ALA A 125 5.00 -8.48 -7.86
N ALA A 126 5.20 -7.80 -6.73
CA ALA A 126 4.41 -6.64 -6.31
C ALA A 126 5.18 -5.35 -6.57
N TYR A 127 4.75 -4.59 -7.58
CA TYR A 127 5.34 -3.31 -7.96
C TYR A 127 4.55 -2.17 -7.32
N TRP A 128 5.06 -1.66 -6.20
CA TRP A 128 4.42 -0.60 -5.44
C TRP A 128 5.05 0.75 -5.76
N GLN A 129 4.21 1.78 -5.95
CA GLN A 129 4.65 3.16 -5.96
C GLN A 129 3.71 4.06 -5.16
N GLU A 130 4.30 5.09 -4.56
CA GLU A 130 3.56 6.21 -4.02
C GLU A 130 3.16 7.18 -5.13
N LEU A 131 1.91 7.64 -5.11
CA LEU A 131 1.40 8.63 -6.06
C LEU A 131 1.43 10.02 -5.45
N PHE A 132 1.66 11.03 -6.29
CA PHE A 132 1.73 12.43 -5.89
C PHE A 132 0.82 13.27 -6.78
N PRO A 133 -0.51 13.15 -6.59
CA PRO A 133 -1.45 13.94 -7.37
C PRO A 133 -1.32 15.44 -7.02
N PRO A 134 -1.86 16.32 -7.88
CA PRO A 134 -2.03 17.73 -7.59
C PRO A 134 -2.60 17.99 -6.18
N MET A 135 -2.23 19.13 -5.59
CA MET A 135 -2.69 19.51 -4.26
C MET A 135 -4.21 19.65 -4.17
N GLU A 136 -4.87 20.06 -5.26
CA GLU A 136 -6.33 20.14 -5.35
C GLU A 136 -6.98 18.76 -5.18
N ASP A 137 -6.52 17.75 -5.92
CA ASP A 137 -6.98 16.36 -5.79
C ASP A 137 -6.77 15.82 -4.36
N ILE A 138 -5.63 16.12 -3.72
CA ILE A 138 -5.37 15.72 -2.33
C ILE A 138 -6.43 16.32 -1.39
N VAL A 139 -6.76 17.60 -1.58
CA VAL A 139 -7.75 18.30 -0.75
C VAL A 139 -9.15 17.73 -0.99
N GLU A 140 -9.52 17.46 -2.24
CA GLU A 140 -10.80 16.85 -2.59
C GLU A 140 -10.95 15.44 -2.00
N MET A 141 -9.95 14.57 -2.20
CA MET A 141 -9.93 13.24 -1.60
C MET A 141 -10.00 13.27 -0.07
N PHE A 142 -9.33 14.23 0.56
CA PHE A 142 -9.38 14.41 2.00
C PHE A 142 -10.76 14.85 2.50
N ALA A 143 -11.45 15.69 1.73
CA ALA A 143 -12.77 16.25 2.05
C ALA A 143 -13.92 15.26 1.82
N ASP A 144 -13.77 14.34 0.88
CA ASP A 144 -14.79 13.36 0.47
C ASP A 144 -15.04 12.26 1.53
N GLY A 145 -14.00 11.82 2.23
CA GLY A 145 -14.03 10.69 3.16
C GLY A 145 -15.23 10.67 4.14
N PRO A 146 -15.55 11.76 4.87
CA PRO A 146 -16.68 11.78 5.80
C PRO A 146 -18.04 11.51 5.14
N GLY A 147 -18.29 12.04 3.94
CA GLY A 147 -19.55 11.82 3.22
C GLY A 147 -19.74 10.35 2.86
N ARG A 148 -18.67 9.72 2.37
CA ARG A 148 -18.66 8.29 2.04
C ARG A 148 -18.83 7.41 3.28
N LEU A 149 -18.21 7.76 4.40
CA LEU A 149 -18.41 7.03 5.65
C LEU A 149 -19.87 7.06 6.09
N GLU A 150 -20.49 8.24 6.10
CA GLU A 150 -21.90 8.38 6.47
C GLU A 150 -22.81 7.62 5.52
N SER A 151 -22.57 7.71 4.21
CA SER A 151 -23.28 6.95 3.18
C SER A 151 -23.24 5.44 3.47
N LEU A 152 -22.05 4.90 3.74
CA LEU A 152 -21.81 3.48 4.06
C LEU A 152 -22.42 3.02 5.38
N LEU A 153 -22.89 3.91 6.26
CA LEU A 153 -23.49 3.54 7.53
C LEU A 153 -24.99 3.89 7.61
N SER A 154 -25.50 4.71 6.67
CA SER A 154 -26.82 5.33 6.72
C SER A 154 -28.01 4.37 6.79
N ASP A 155 -27.84 3.15 6.29
CA ASP A 155 -28.87 2.09 6.23
C ASP A 155 -28.50 0.85 7.05
N LEU A 156 -27.50 0.97 7.93
CA LEU A 156 -27.12 -0.10 8.85
C LEU A 156 -27.82 0.06 10.19
N GLU A 157 -28.46 -1.02 10.63
CA GLU A 157 -28.89 -1.19 12.02
C GLU A 157 -27.68 -1.50 12.91
N ASP A 158 -27.78 -1.25 14.22
CA ASP A 158 -26.63 -1.37 15.14
C ASP A 158 -25.99 -2.77 15.13
N HIS A 159 -26.78 -3.85 15.05
CA HIS A 159 -26.27 -5.21 14.98
C HIS A 159 -25.45 -5.49 13.70
N ALA A 160 -25.69 -4.75 12.61
CA ALA A 160 -24.95 -4.89 11.37
C ALA A 160 -23.54 -4.28 11.48
N LEU A 161 -23.29 -3.41 12.46
CA LEU A 161 -21.96 -2.88 12.74
C LEU A 161 -21.00 -3.98 13.21
N ASP A 162 -21.52 -5.11 13.71
CA ASP A 162 -20.70 -6.23 14.18
C ASP A 162 -20.39 -7.26 13.08
N TRP A 163 -20.87 -7.02 11.86
CA TRP A 163 -20.52 -7.85 10.69
C TRP A 163 -19.03 -7.79 10.38
N ARG A 164 -18.48 -8.94 9.96
CA ARG A 164 -17.05 -9.16 9.65
C ARG A 164 -16.88 -9.81 8.28
N LEU A 165 -15.69 -9.64 7.69
CA LEU A 165 -15.34 -10.31 6.44
C LEU A 165 -14.95 -11.78 6.67
N THR A 166 -14.15 -12.02 7.69
CA THR A 166 -13.77 -13.34 8.22
C THR A 166 -13.85 -13.32 9.75
N ALA A 167 -13.81 -14.48 10.40
CA ALA A 167 -13.85 -14.58 11.86
C ALA A 167 -12.74 -13.75 12.54
N ASP A 168 -11.55 -13.71 11.95
CA ASP A 168 -10.37 -13.02 12.49
C ASP A 168 -10.26 -11.56 12.05
N SER A 169 -11.11 -11.09 11.12
CA SER A 169 -11.10 -9.70 10.66
C SER A 169 -11.91 -8.78 11.58
N TRP A 170 -11.52 -7.51 11.66
CA TRP A 170 -12.30 -6.47 12.34
C TRP A 170 -13.71 -6.29 11.76
N SER A 171 -14.67 -6.02 12.63
CA SER A 171 -16.05 -5.68 12.24
C SER A 171 -16.17 -4.25 11.72
N ILE A 172 -17.30 -3.89 11.09
CA ILE A 172 -17.57 -2.51 10.66
C ILE A 172 -17.35 -1.52 11.82
N ARG A 173 -17.88 -1.81 13.02
CA ARG A 173 -17.68 -1.02 14.24
C ARG A 173 -16.21 -0.75 14.52
N GLN A 174 -15.40 -1.81 14.49
CA GLN A 174 -13.96 -1.72 14.73
C GLN A 174 -13.23 -0.96 13.61
N GLN A 175 -13.64 -1.09 12.35
CA GLN A 175 -13.09 -0.30 11.24
C GLN A 175 -13.35 1.19 11.44
N VAL A 176 -14.57 1.58 11.81
CA VAL A 176 -14.96 2.98 12.03
C VAL A 176 -14.16 3.56 13.20
N LEU A 177 -14.14 2.88 14.34
CA LEU A 177 -13.45 3.38 15.54
C LEU A 177 -11.94 3.49 15.31
N HIS A 178 -11.34 2.50 14.64
CA HIS A 178 -9.93 2.58 14.26
C HIS A 178 -9.65 3.78 13.34
N LEU A 179 -10.50 3.98 12.33
CA LEU A 179 -10.37 5.11 11.41
C LEU A 179 -10.36 6.44 12.17
N VAL A 180 -11.33 6.66 13.06
CA VAL A 180 -11.47 7.92 13.79
C VAL A 180 -10.33 8.13 14.79
N ASP A 181 -9.96 7.11 15.55
CA ASP A 181 -8.89 7.26 16.55
C ASP A 181 -7.51 7.46 15.87
N LEU A 182 -7.25 6.81 14.73
CA LEU A 182 -6.03 7.08 13.96
C LEU A 182 -6.06 8.47 13.31
N GLU A 183 -7.24 8.96 12.91
CA GLU A 183 -7.42 10.31 12.39
C GLU A 183 -6.99 11.36 13.43
N LEU A 184 -7.38 11.21 14.69
CA LEU A 184 -7.00 12.12 15.78
C LEU A 184 -5.50 12.07 16.06
N ALA A 185 -4.90 10.87 16.01
CA ALA A 185 -3.46 10.71 16.17
C ALA A 185 -2.68 11.39 15.02
N ALA A 186 -3.16 11.23 13.78
CA ALA A 186 -2.56 11.86 12.60
C ALA A 186 -2.76 13.39 12.61
N LEU A 187 -3.95 13.87 13.03
CA LEU A 187 -4.26 15.28 13.19
C LEU A 187 -3.26 15.97 14.12
N HIS A 188 -2.87 15.32 15.22
CA HIS A 188 -1.88 15.87 16.13
C HIS A 188 -0.58 16.25 15.40
N LYS A 189 -0.03 15.34 14.59
CA LYS A 189 1.15 15.63 13.75
C LYS A 189 0.88 16.71 12.72
N LEU A 190 -0.25 16.62 12.01
CA LEU A 190 -0.63 17.59 10.99
C LEU A 190 -0.73 19.02 11.56
N LYS A 191 -1.23 19.18 12.80
CA LYS A 191 -1.28 20.49 13.46
C LYS A 191 0.10 21.08 13.71
N PHE A 192 1.11 20.27 14.06
CA PHE A 192 2.47 20.80 14.15
C PHE A 192 2.97 21.30 12.79
N ALA A 193 2.74 20.53 11.72
CA ALA A 193 3.08 20.97 10.36
C ALA A 193 2.38 22.29 10.02
N LEU A 194 1.06 22.39 10.28
CA LEU A 194 0.27 23.58 9.95
C LEU A 194 0.59 24.80 10.83
N SER A 195 1.10 24.60 12.05
CA SER A 195 1.30 25.67 13.04
C SER A 195 2.42 26.65 12.71
N SER A 196 3.43 26.22 11.94
CA SER A 196 4.60 27.05 11.63
C SER A 196 4.72 27.32 10.13
N PRO A 197 5.03 28.56 9.70
CA PRO A 197 5.44 28.81 8.32
C PRO A 197 6.81 28.20 7.99
N GLU A 198 7.62 27.88 9.01
CA GLU A 198 8.91 27.21 8.84
C GLU A 198 8.72 25.73 8.48
N ARG A 199 9.55 25.24 7.57
CA ARG A 199 9.56 23.83 7.18
C ARG A 199 10.36 23.00 8.17
N GLY A 200 9.91 21.76 8.37
CA GLY A 200 10.65 20.76 9.14
C GLY A 200 10.60 20.97 10.64
N VAL A 201 9.47 21.46 11.19
CA VAL A 201 9.24 21.54 12.65
C VAL A 201 9.49 20.16 13.26
N GLU A 202 10.32 20.08 14.29
CA GLU A 202 10.61 18.79 14.92
C GLU A 202 9.33 18.18 15.51
N TYR A 203 9.08 16.92 15.16
CA TYR A 203 7.94 16.17 15.68
C TYR A 203 8.39 14.79 16.15
N VAL A 204 8.08 14.50 17.41
CA VAL A 204 8.26 13.18 18.02
C VAL A 204 6.89 12.71 18.52
N GLY A 205 6.28 11.80 17.75
CA GLY A 205 5.03 11.15 18.13
C GLY A 205 5.27 9.81 18.83
N PRO A 206 4.31 9.33 19.63
CA PRO A 206 4.37 7.99 20.21
C PRO A 206 4.28 6.92 19.11
N SER A 207 4.83 5.74 19.38
CA SER A 207 4.51 4.54 18.59
C SER A 207 3.07 4.12 18.85
N PHE A 208 2.46 3.52 17.84
CA PHE A 208 1.07 3.08 17.87
C PHE A 208 0.99 1.59 17.53
N HIS A 209 0.18 0.85 18.30
CA HIS A 209 -0.16 -0.55 18.04
C HIS A 209 -1.67 -0.66 17.88
N GLN A 210 -2.12 -0.88 16.65
CA GLN A 210 -3.54 -0.81 16.30
C GLN A 210 -4.43 -1.80 17.05
N ASP A 211 -3.97 -3.04 17.23
CA ASP A 211 -4.75 -4.09 17.90
C ASP A 211 -4.84 -3.80 19.41
N ALA A 212 -3.77 -3.26 19.99
CA ALA A 212 -3.76 -2.85 21.39
C ALA A 212 -4.71 -1.68 21.66
N TRP A 213 -4.88 -0.77 20.70
CA TRP A 213 -5.87 0.31 20.80
C TRP A 213 -7.29 -0.23 20.66
N ALA A 214 -7.53 -1.13 19.70
CA ALA A 214 -8.83 -1.73 19.50
C ALA A 214 -9.31 -2.51 20.74
N GLU A 215 -8.41 -3.26 21.38
CA GLU A 215 -8.68 -3.96 22.63
C GLU A 215 -8.80 -2.99 23.81
N GLY A 216 -7.79 -2.14 24.03
CA GLY A 216 -7.70 -1.26 25.19
C GLY A 216 -8.77 -0.17 25.27
N MET A 217 -9.34 0.23 24.13
CA MET A 217 -10.45 1.17 24.05
C MET A 217 -11.78 0.50 23.70
N ASN A 218 -11.87 -0.83 23.83
CA ASN A 218 -13.07 -1.64 23.62
C ASN A 218 -13.85 -1.30 22.33
N TYR A 219 -13.17 -1.41 21.18
CA TYR A 219 -13.83 -1.14 19.90
C TYR A 219 -14.97 -2.11 19.57
N GLY A 220 -14.98 -3.29 20.20
CA GLY A 220 -16.00 -4.31 19.95
C GLY A 220 -17.41 -3.90 20.36
N GLU A 221 -17.56 -2.95 21.29
CA GLU A 221 -18.85 -2.63 21.92
C GLU A 221 -19.20 -1.14 21.87
N ARG A 222 -18.28 -0.27 21.45
CA ARG A 222 -18.49 1.18 21.42
C ARG A 222 -19.50 1.60 20.33
N PRO A 223 -20.43 2.53 20.61
CA PRO A 223 -21.27 3.12 19.57
C PRO A 223 -20.44 3.98 18.62
N VAL A 224 -20.83 4.05 17.34
CA VAL A 224 -20.05 4.76 16.31
C VAL A 224 -20.62 6.13 15.92
N ALA A 225 -21.84 6.46 16.34
CA ALA A 225 -22.54 7.65 15.85
C ALA A 225 -21.77 8.97 16.13
N ALA A 226 -21.28 9.15 17.35
CA ALA A 226 -20.49 10.34 17.71
C ALA A 226 -19.13 10.38 16.99
N GLU A 227 -18.56 9.21 16.71
CA GLU A 227 -17.23 9.06 16.10
C GLU A 227 -17.27 9.44 14.61
N VAL A 228 -18.35 9.05 13.91
CA VAL A 228 -18.60 9.48 12.53
C VAL A 228 -18.71 11.00 12.43
N GLN A 229 -19.40 11.65 13.38
CA GLN A 229 -19.49 13.11 13.43
C GLN A 229 -18.13 13.75 13.76
N LEU A 230 -17.36 13.14 14.67
CA LEU A 230 -16.02 13.59 15.00
C LEU A 230 -15.09 13.55 13.77
N PHE A 231 -15.15 12.48 12.97
CA PHE A 231 -14.41 12.37 11.73
C PHE A 231 -14.70 13.54 10.78
N ARG A 232 -15.98 13.84 10.55
CA ARG A 232 -16.41 14.99 9.76
C ARG A 232 -15.82 16.30 10.27
N HIS A 233 -16.01 16.60 11.56
CA HIS A 233 -15.57 17.86 12.13
C HIS A 233 -14.05 18.01 12.16
N VAL A 234 -13.30 16.93 12.34
CA VAL A 234 -11.83 16.94 12.24
C VAL A 234 -11.39 17.29 10.82
N ARG A 235 -12.01 16.69 9.80
CA ARG A 235 -11.70 17.01 8.39
C ARG A 235 -12.04 18.46 8.06
N GLU A 236 -13.22 18.92 8.46
CA GLU A 236 -13.66 20.31 8.28
C GLU A 236 -12.73 21.31 8.99
N HIS A 237 -12.25 20.98 10.19
CA HIS A 237 -11.29 21.80 10.93
C HIS A 237 -9.99 21.98 10.13
N VAL A 238 -9.40 20.88 9.63
CA VAL A 238 -8.17 20.93 8.83
C VAL A 238 -8.39 21.74 7.54
N LEU A 239 -9.48 21.47 6.82
CA LEU A 239 -9.82 22.19 5.58
C LEU A 239 -10.03 23.69 5.83
N SER A 240 -10.62 24.06 6.96
CA SER A 240 -10.74 25.46 7.37
C SER A 240 -9.38 26.12 7.56
N VAL A 241 -8.44 25.45 8.23
CA VAL A 241 -7.07 25.96 8.39
C VAL A 241 -6.39 26.12 7.02
N CYS A 242 -6.44 25.11 6.16
CA CYS A 242 -5.82 25.16 4.84
C CYS A 242 -6.36 26.28 3.95
N ARG A 243 -7.66 26.61 4.05
CA ARG A 243 -8.27 27.73 3.32
C ARG A 243 -7.79 29.11 3.78
N HIS A 244 -7.47 29.27 5.07
CA HIS A 244 -7.12 30.57 5.66
C HIS A 244 -5.62 30.78 5.84
N VAL A 245 -4.80 29.74 5.67
CA VAL A 245 -3.36 29.79 5.86
C VAL A 245 -2.66 29.63 4.50
N PRO A 246 -2.12 30.72 3.91
CA PRO A 246 -1.38 30.63 2.66
C PRO A 246 -0.21 29.64 2.75
N GLY A 247 -0.07 28.79 1.72
CA GLY A 247 0.98 27.78 1.66
C GLY A 247 0.86 26.65 2.69
N ALA A 248 -0.28 26.49 3.37
CA ALA A 248 -0.50 25.49 4.41
C ALA A 248 -0.01 24.08 4.02
N LEU A 249 -0.38 23.60 2.84
CA LEU A 249 -0.03 22.25 2.36
C LEU A 249 1.47 22.04 2.17
N GLY A 250 2.24 23.12 2.00
CA GLY A 250 3.70 23.09 1.85
C GLY A 250 4.47 23.13 3.18
N ARG A 251 3.80 23.44 4.31
CA ARG A 251 4.42 23.40 5.63
C ARG A 251 4.69 21.96 6.04
N SER A 252 5.68 21.71 6.89
CA SER A 252 6.16 20.34 7.15
C SER A 252 6.69 20.13 8.56
N VAL A 253 6.70 18.86 8.98
CA VAL A 253 7.41 18.39 10.17
C VAL A 253 8.62 17.55 9.78
N ARG A 254 9.62 17.50 10.66
CA ARG A 254 10.74 16.57 10.58
C ARG A 254 10.61 15.54 11.69
N THR A 255 10.60 14.27 11.31
CA THR A 255 10.54 13.14 12.26
C THR A 255 11.92 12.80 12.81
N LYS A 256 11.98 12.02 13.90
CA LYS A 256 13.24 11.58 14.56
C LYS A 256 14.25 10.88 13.62
N GLY A 257 13.81 10.36 12.47
CA GLY A 257 14.67 9.76 11.44
C GLY A 257 15.15 10.74 10.36
N GLY A 258 14.92 12.04 10.53
CA GLY A 258 15.29 13.08 9.56
C GLY A 258 14.33 13.23 8.38
N ARG A 259 13.35 12.32 8.23
CA ARG A 259 12.32 12.38 7.18
C ARG A 259 11.42 13.59 7.40
N GLU A 260 11.28 14.39 6.35
CA GLU A 260 10.38 15.54 6.30
C GLU A 260 9.02 15.12 5.69
N GLU A 261 7.93 15.55 6.34
CA GLU A 261 6.55 15.24 5.94
C GLU A 261 5.77 16.54 5.82
N SER A 262 5.34 16.91 4.61
CA SER A 262 4.51 18.08 4.40
C SER A 262 3.06 17.84 4.82
N ALA A 263 2.33 18.90 5.15
CA ALA A 263 0.91 18.86 5.48
C ALA A 263 0.09 18.24 4.33
N GLY A 264 0.40 18.58 3.07
CA GLY A 264 -0.24 17.95 1.91
C GLY A 264 0.03 16.44 1.84
N ARG A 265 1.28 16.00 2.11
CA ARG A 265 1.60 14.57 2.15
C ARG A 265 0.87 13.85 3.29
N LEU A 266 0.78 14.47 4.47
CA LEU A 266 0.03 13.93 5.60
C LEU A 266 -1.46 13.81 5.28
N MET A 267 -2.08 14.86 4.70
CA MET A 267 -3.47 14.81 4.25
C MET A 267 -3.72 13.70 3.23
N LYS A 268 -2.83 13.52 2.25
CA LYS A 268 -2.91 12.41 1.29
C LYS A 268 -2.87 11.06 1.99
N MET A 269 -1.94 10.86 2.92
CA MET A 269 -1.86 9.61 3.70
C MET A 269 -3.13 9.36 4.52
N MET A 270 -3.69 10.40 5.13
CA MET A 270 -4.95 10.33 5.88
C MET A 270 -6.15 10.03 4.97
N ALA A 271 -6.19 10.55 3.75
CA ALA A 271 -7.23 10.24 2.77
C ALA A 271 -7.14 8.77 2.30
N GLY A 272 -5.95 8.31 1.92
CA GLY A 272 -5.75 6.92 1.49
C GLY A 272 -6.03 5.89 2.59
N HIS A 273 -5.64 6.20 3.83
CA HIS A 273 -5.99 5.36 4.99
C HIS A 273 -7.51 5.26 5.17
N ALA A 274 -8.22 6.39 5.14
CA ALA A 274 -9.68 6.39 5.20
C ALA A 274 -10.29 5.53 4.09
N ASN A 275 -9.85 5.70 2.85
CA ASN A 275 -10.38 4.96 1.71
C ASN A 275 -10.21 3.44 1.83
N VAL A 276 -9.10 2.96 2.42
CA VAL A 276 -8.91 1.53 2.72
C VAL A 276 -9.97 1.02 3.68
N HIS A 277 -10.26 1.74 4.76
CA HIS A 277 -11.28 1.34 5.73
C HIS A 277 -12.69 1.43 5.15
N LEU A 278 -13.00 2.46 4.36
CA LEU A 278 -14.27 2.60 3.66
C LEU A 278 -14.51 1.43 2.69
N ARG A 279 -13.50 1.05 1.91
CA ARG A 279 -13.57 -0.11 1.02
C ARG A 279 -13.79 -1.40 1.80
N ARG A 280 -13.11 -1.56 2.95
CA ARG A 280 -13.31 -2.73 3.81
C ARG A 280 -14.74 -2.81 4.36
N ILE A 281 -15.32 -1.67 4.76
CA ILE A 281 -16.72 -1.59 5.20
C ILE A 281 -17.66 -1.98 4.04
N ALA A 282 -17.43 -1.47 2.83
CA ALA A 282 -18.18 -1.82 1.63
C ALA A 282 -18.10 -3.33 1.28
N GLU A 283 -16.92 -3.93 1.42
CA GLU A 283 -16.72 -5.37 1.20
C GLU A 283 -17.48 -6.21 2.24
N ILE A 284 -17.43 -5.83 3.52
CA ILE A 284 -18.20 -6.51 4.58
C ILE A 284 -19.69 -6.42 4.27
N ARG A 285 -20.20 -5.21 3.99
CA ARG A 285 -21.58 -4.96 3.56
C ARG A 285 -22.02 -5.88 2.42
N THR A 286 -21.22 -5.95 1.36
CA THR A 286 -21.49 -6.80 0.19
C THR A 286 -21.53 -8.28 0.57
N ARG A 287 -20.59 -8.75 1.40
CA ARG A 287 -20.56 -10.14 1.88
C ARG A 287 -21.81 -10.54 2.65
N HIS A 288 -22.41 -9.61 3.39
CA HIS A 288 -23.63 -9.84 4.18
C HIS A 288 -24.92 -9.50 3.42
N GLY A 289 -24.86 -9.35 2.11
CA GLY A 289 -26.03 -9.19 1.25
C GLY A 289 -26.62 -7.78 1.21
N LEU A 290 -25.88 -6.78 1.69
CA LEU A 290 -26.32 -5.37 1.70
C LEU A 290 -25.27 -4.46 1.05
N PRO A 291 -25.05 -4.57 -0.27
CA PRO A 291 -24.03 -3.78 -0.97
C PRO A 291 -24.24 -2.27 -0.78
N PRO A 292 -23.18 -1.45 -0.90
CA PRO A 292 -23.33 0.01 -0.92
C PRO A 292 -24.28 0.45 -2.03
N ARG A 293 -24.98 1.58 -1.81
CA ARG A 293 -25.81 2.20 -2.85
C ARG A 293 -24.93 2.73 -3.98
N GLU A 294 -25.38 2.61 -5.24
CA GLU A 294 -24.65 3.14 -6.38
C GLU A 294 -24.47 4.67 -6.26
N GLY A 295 -23.25 5.15 -6.43
CA GLY A 295 -22.92 6.59 -6.46
C GLY A 295 -22.66 7.26 -5.10
N GLY A 296 -22.34 6.50 -4.06
CA GLY A 296 -22.00 7.02 -2.72
C GLY A 296 -20.62 6.65 -2.20
#